data_AF-A0A2E7D4B7-F1
#
_entry.id   AF-A0A2E7D4B7-F1
#
_cell.length_a   1.000
_cell.length_b   1.000
_cell.length_c   1.000
_cell.angle_alpha   90.00
_cell.angle_beta   90.00
_cell.angle_gamma   90.00
#
_symmetry.space_group_name_H-M   'P 1'
#
loop_
_entity.id
_entity.type
_entity.pdbx_description
1 polymer ?
#
loop_
_entity_poly.entity_id
_entity_poly.type
_entity_poly.pdbx_seq_one_letter_code
_entity_poly.pdbx_strand_id
1 'polypeptide(L)'
;MDTRTKLSPQESFAGILLAASACDGHISEDEFSQLLTSLFRMKLFRRINEKQFDQVMNKLMGVLKKHGAESLVDGCVDTLPEELH
;
A
#
# COMPACT_ATOMS: atom_id res chain seq x y z
N MET A 1 -0.84 1.79 22.85
CA MET A 1 0.40 2.26 22.19
C MET A 1 0.08 2.33 20.71
N ASP A 2 -0.18 3.54 20.18
CA ASP A 2 -0.36 3.77 18.74
C ASP A 2 0.97 3.50 18.02
N THR A 3 1.17 2.26 17.55
CA THR A 3 2.25 1.91 16.63
C THR A 3 1.81 2.23 15.20
N ARG A 4 1.46 3.49 14.92
CA ARG A 4 1.17 3.92 13.55
C ARG A 4 2.47 3.88 12.77
N THR A 5 2.53 2.98 11.79
CA THR A 5 3.68 2.87 10.90
C THR A 5 3.72 4.14 10.06
N LYS A 6 4.75 4.98 10.18
CA LYS A 6 4.93 6.13 9.29
C LYS A 6 5.13 5.63 7.86
N LEU A 7 4.17 5.95 7.00
CA LEU A 7 4.21 5.66 5.58
C LEU A 7 4.62 6.92 4.79
N SER A 8 5.31 6.74 3.68
CA SER A 8 5.46 7.80 2.68
C SER A 8 4.18 7.97 1.86
N PRO A 9 4.00 9.08 1.13
CA PRO A 9 2.85 9.22 0.23
C PRO A 9 2.69 8.08 -0.79
N GLN A 10 3.82 7.54 -1.30
CA GLN A 10 3.81 6.38 -2.18
C GLN A 10 3.32 5.11 -1.45
N GLU A 11 3.83 4.88 -0.24
CA GLU A 11 3.45 3.75 0.60
C GLU A 11 1.99 3.83 1.01
N SER A 12 1.47 5.02 1.29
CA SER A 12 0.08 5.24 1.70
C SER A 12 -0.90 4.98 0.58
N PHE A 13 -0.60 5.46 -0.63
CA PHE A 13 -1.43 5.14 -1.78
C PHE A 13 -1.41 3.64 -2.09
N ALA A 14 -0.22 3.02 -2.11
CA ALA A 14 -0.11 1.58 -2.34
C ALA A 14 -0.76 0.75 -1.23
N GLY A 15 -0.69 1.21 0.02
CA GLY A 15 -1.28 0.57 1.19
C GLY A 15 -2.80 0.57 1.14
N ILE A 16 -3.42 1.67 0.71
CA ILE A 16 -4.88 1.73 0.49
C ILE A 16 -5.30 0.76 -0.61
N LEU A 17 -4.59 0.75 -1.75
CA LEU A 17 -4.89 -0.19 -2.83
C LEU A 17 -4.78 -1.64 -2.35
N LEU A 18 -3.71 -1.96 -1.63
CA LEU A 18 -3.48 -3.30 -1.11
C LEU A 18 -4.55 -3.71 -0.09
N ALA A 19 -4.93 -2.82 0.82
CA ALA A 19 -5.98 -3.07 1.80
C ALA A 19 -7.35 -3.27 1.12
N ALA A 20 -7.64 -2.50 0.07
CA ALA A 20 -8.86 -2.66 -0.72
C ALA A 20 -8.89 -4.00 -1.45
N SER A 21 -7.77 -4.41 -2.05
CA SER A 21 -7.64 -5.70 -2.73
C SER A 21 -7.64 -6.90 -1.78
N ALA A 22 -7.26 -6.72 -0.51
CA ALA A 22 -7.20 -7.78 0.50
C ALA A 22 -8.28 -7.67 1.58
N CYS A 23 -9.35 -6.93 1.31
CA CYS A 23 -10.45 -6.62 2.23
C CYS A 23 -11.13 -7.88 2.78
N ASP A 24 -11.25 -8.93 1.97
CA ASP A 24 -11.85 -10.22 2.34
C ASP A 24 -10.86 -11.19 3.02
N GLY A 25 -9.63 -10.73 3.28
CA GLY A 25 -8.55 -11.51 3.86
C GLY A 25 -7.74 -12.32 2.84
N HIS A 26 -8.03 -12.23 1.54
CA HIS A 26 -7.29 -12.89 0.48
C HIS A 26 -6.93 -11.91 -0.65
N ILE A 27 -5.83 -12.20 -1.37
CA ILE A 27 -5.56 -11.63 -2.69
C ILE A 27 -5.29 -12.79 -3.63
N SER A 28 -6.00 -12.81 -4.75
CA SER A 28 -5.64 -13.66 -5.88
C SER A 28 -4.42 -13.10 -6.63
N GLU A 29 -3.78 -13.95 -7.44
CA GLU A 29 -2.69 -13.53 -8.32
C GLU A 29 -3.16 -12.48 -9.35
N ASP A 30 -4.40 -12.59 -9.82
CA ASP A 30 -5.00 -11.65 -10.78
C ASP A 30 -5.21 -10.27 -10.14
N GLU A 31 -5.75 -10.21 -8.91
CA GLU A 31 -5.92 -8.95 -8.17
C GLU A 31 -4.56 -8.30 -7.87
N PHE A 32 -3.57 -9.12 -7.53
CA PHE A 32 -2.20 -8.64 -7.32
C PHE A 32 -1.61 -8.06 -8.61
N SER A 33 -1.77 -8.73 -9.74
CA SER A 33 -1.33 -8.24 -11.06
C SER A 33 -2.01 -6.92 -11.45
N GLN A 34 -3.31 -6.80 -11.19
CA GLN A 34 -4.07 -5.57 -11.42
C GLN A 34 -3.62 -4.42 -10.51
N LEU A 35 -3.28 -4.72 -9.25
CA LEU A 35 -2.70 -3.77 -8.30
C LEU A 35 -1.35 -3.26 -8.83
N LEU A 36 -0.44 -4.16 -9.22
CA LEU A 36 0.87 -3.78 -9.79
C LEU A 36 0.71 -2.90 -11.03
N THR A 37 -0.18 -3.29 -11.94
CA THR A 37 -0.49 -2.53 -13.16
C THR A 37 -1.00 -1.13 -12.84
N SER A 38 -1.81 -0.99 -11.78
CA SER A 38 -2.34 0.31 -11.36
C SER A 38 -1.26 1.20 -10.76
N LEU A 39 -0.38 0.64 -9.91
CA LEU A 39 0.74 1.39 -9.30
C LEU A 39 1.73 1.87 -10.36
N PHE A 40 2.16 1.01 -11.29
CA PHE A 40 3.14 1.38 -12.32
C PHE A 40 2.64 2.41 -13.33
N ARG A 41 1.32 2.54 -13.54
CA ARG A 41 0.75 3.58 -14.41
C ARG A 41 0.75 4.97 -13.79
N MET A 42 0.90 5.09 -12.47
CA MET A 42 0.86 6.39 -11.81
C MET A 42 2.19 7.12 -11.89
N LYS A 43 2.12 8.44 -12.12
CA LYS A 43 3.30 9.32 -12.09
C LYS A 43 4.06 9.26 -10.75
N LEU A 44 3.35 8.93 -9.67
CA LEU A 44 3.87 8.76 -8.32
C LEU A 44 4.96 7.67 -8.22
N PHE A 45 4.87 6.61 -9.03
CA PHE A 45 5.82 5.49 -9.05
C PHE A 45 6.82 5.56 -10.21
N ARG A 46 6.78 6.59 -11.07
CA ARG A 46 7.62 6.68 -12.27
C ARG A 46 9.14 6.62 -12.01
N ARG A 47 9.59 7.01 -10.81
CA ARG A 47 11.02 7.04 -10.42
C ARG A 47 11.40 5.96 -9.41
N ILE A 48 10.48 5.09 -9.03
CA ILE A 48 10.78 3.98 -8.13
C ILE A 48 11.54 2.92 -8.94
N ASN A 49 12.62 2.38 -8.37
CA ASN A 49 13.24 1.17 -8.93
C ASN A 49 12.62 -0.08 -8.29
N GLU A 50 12.88 -1.24 -8.90
CA GLU A 50 12.37 -2.54 -8.44
C GLU A 50 12.68 -2.80 -6.97
N LYS A 51 13.93 -2.57 -6.53
CA LYS A 51 14.33 -2.78 -5.13
C LYS A 51 13.55 -1.90 -4.15
N GLN A 52 13.31 -0.64 -4.50
CA GLN A 52 12.50 0.28 -3.68
C GLN A 52 11.04 -0.17 -3.65
N PHE A 53 10.52 -0.64 -4.78
CA PHE A 53 9.17 -1.17 -4.88
C PHE A 53 8.99 -2.41 -3.99
N ASP A 54 9.93 -3.35 -4.04
CA ASP A 54 9.93 -4.54 -3.20
C ASP A 54 9.96 -4.18 -1.71
N GLN A 55 10.71 -3.15 -1.33
CA GLN A 55 10.75 -2.67 0.06
C GLN A 55 9.39 -2.13 0.51
N VAL A 56 8.73 -1.33 -0.34
CA VAL A 56 7.37 -0.83 -0.10
C VAL A 56 6.41 -2.00 0.06
N MET A 57 6.38 -2.93 -0.89
CA MET A 57 5.45 -4.06 -0.86
C MET A 57 5.69 -4.99 0.34
N ASN A 58 6.94 -5.30 0.67
CA ASN A 58 7.26 -6.11 1.84
C ASN A 58 6.82 -5.45 3.14
N LYS A 59 6.99 -4.13 3.27
CA LYS A 59 6.52 -3.37 4.44
C LYS A 59 5.01 -3.40 4.56
N LEU A 60 4.28 -3.08 3.50
CA LEU A 60 2.81 -3.05 3.49
C LEU A 60 2.22 -4.45 3.75
N MET A 61 2.78 -5.49 3.12
CA MET A 61 2.40 -6.88 3.34
C MET A 61 2.68 -7.33 4.78
N GLY A 62 3.79 -6.87 5.37
CA GLY A 62 4.11 -7.13 6.78
C GLY A 62 3.09 -6.53 7.73
N VAL A 63 2.64 -5.29 7.47
CA VAL A 63 1.57 -4.64 8.24
C VAL A 63 0.24 -5.38 8.05
N LEU A 64 -0.14 -5.66 6.79
CA LEU A 64 -1.37 -6.38 6.46
C LEU A 64 -1.46 -7.73 7.18
N LYS A 65 -0.41 -8.54 7.12
CA LYS A 65 -0.36 -9.87 7.75
C LYS A 65 -0.42 -9.82 9.28
N LYS A 66 0.13 -8.77 9.89
CA LYS A 66 0.27 -8.66 11.35
C LYS A 66 -0.90 -7.95 12.02
N HIS A 67 -1.48 -6.96 11.34
CA HIS A 67 -2.43 -6.01 11.92
C HIS A 67 -3.75 -5.89 11.13
N GLY A 68 -3.86 -6.54 9.97
CA GLY A 68 -5.05 -6.52 9.13
C GLY A 68 -5.17 -5.27 8.25
N ALA A 69 -6.18 -5.29 7.39
CA ALA A 69 -6.44 -4.24 6.39
C ALA A 69 -6.83 -2.90 7.03
N GLU A 70 -7.64 -2.91 8.10
CA GLU A 70 -8.08 -1.70 8.80
C GLU A 70 -6.89 -0.91 9.37
N SER A 71 -6.00 -1.58 10.11
CA SER A 71 -4.77 -0.97 10.63
C SER A 71 -3.83 -0.46 9.53
N LEU A 72 -3.82 -1.12 8.36
CA LEU A 72 -3.04 -0.67 7.22
C LEU A 72 -3.60 0.65 6.67
N VAL A 73 -4.93 0.75 6.50
CA VAL A 73 -5.60 1.97 6.03
C VAL A 73 -5.37 3.12 7.00
N ASP A 74 -5.52 2.90 8.30
CA ASP A 74 -5.29 3.93 9.32
C ASP A 74 -3.88 4.55 9.23
N GLY A 75 -2.87 3.74 8.95
CA GLY A 75 -1.50 4.21 8.74
C GLY A 75 -1.30 4.99 7.43
N CYS A 76 -2.18 4.79 6.44
CA CYS A 76 -2.12 5.48 5.14
C CYS A 76 -2.78 6.87 5.19
N VAL A 77 -3.88 7.02 5.93
CA VAL A 77 -4.67 8.27 5.96
C VAL A 77 -3.82 9.47 6.42
N ASP A 78 -2.90 9.25 7.37
CA ASP A 78 -2.05 10.28 7.97
C ASP A 78 -1.06 10.94 6.98
N THR A 79 -0.80 10.33 5.82
CA THR A 79 0.25 10.78 4.88
C THR A 79 -0.19 10.74 3.42
N LEU A 80 -1.49 10.59 3.19
CA LEU A 80 -2.06 10.71 1.85
C LEU A 80 -1.85 12.14 1.35
N PRO A 81 -1.40 12.34 0.10
CA PRO A 81 -1.37 13.68 -0.50
C PRO A 81 -2.74 14.35 -0.46
N GLU A 82 -2.78 15.67 -0.22
CA GLU A 82 -4.05 16.44 -0.23
C GLU A 82 -4.81 16.29 -1.55
N GLU A 83 -4.13 16.03 -2.67
CA GLU A 83 -4.79 15.81 -3.96
C GLU A 83 -5.55 14.46 -4.04
N LEU A 84 -5.44 13.62 -3.02
CA LEU A 84 -6.02 12.28 -2.94
C LEU A 84 -6.94 12.07 -1.71
N HIS A 85 -7.09 13.08 -0.83
CA HIS A 85 -8.15 13.15 0.18
C HIS A 85 -9.48 13.55 -0.46
#